data_AF-I3TWT8-F1
#
_entry.id   AF-I3TWT8-F1
#
_cell.length_a   1.000
_cell.length_b   1.000
_cell.length_c   1.000
_cell.angle_alpha   90.00
_cell.angle_beta   90.00
_cell.angle_gamma   90.00
#
_symmetry.space_group_name_H-M   'P 1'
#
loop_
_entity.id
_entity.type
_entity.pdbx_description
1 polymer ?
#
loop_
_entity_poly.entity_id
_entity_poly.type
_entity_poly.pdbx_seq_one_letter_code
_entity_poly.pdbx_strand_id
1 'polypeptide(L)'
;MAGLDFDSEFGIEEQLPRDFKIRVNQRGSGKSYLQWKGVFIGEPLTDNIADRDGYRFHDVFHFAYAAILHWSPVIRALIKHKRKSNPKYDEEQDSGRAIVVEEGLTAWIFSRAKELNFFEEQEKVSLGILKTIGEFVSGYEVEKCPLKLWEKAILDGYAVFRQLKLNQGGWIIGDREQRAITYMPLESEK
;
A
#
# COMPACT_ATOMS: atom_id res chain seq x y z
N MET A 1 -16.01 -8.90 -12.34
CA MET A 1 -14.67 -8.44 -11.90
C MET A 1 -13.52 -9.24 -12.51
N ALA A 2 -13.76 -10.19 -13.43
CA ALA A 2 -12.72 -10.68 -14.33
C ALA A 2 -12.31 -9.51 -15.25
N GLY A 3 -11.08 -9.01 -15.13
CA GLY A 3 -10.56 -7.91 -15.98
C GLY A 3 -9.73 -6.83 -15.28
N LEU A 4 -9.62 -6.84 -13.94
CA LEU A 4 -8.77 -5.90 -13.19
C LEU A 4 -7.54 -6.59 -12.58
N ASP A 5 -6.83 -7.34 -13.41
CA ASP A 5 -5.55 -7.95 -13.09
C ASP A 5 -4.52 -7.50 -14.14
N PHE A 6 -3.80 -6.42 -13.82
CA PHE A 6 -3.02 -5.66 -14.79
C PHE A 6 -1.71 -6.34 -15.21
N ASP A 7 -1.30 -7.40 -14.52
CA ASP A 7 -0.02 -8.08 -14.78
C ASP A 7 -0.13 -9.58 -15.03
N SER A 8 -1.34 -10.15 -15.06
CA SER A 8 -1.59 -11.57 -15.33
C SER A 8 -0.85 -12.16 -16.55
N GLU A 9 -0.64 -11.37 -17.60
CA GLU A 9 0.03 -11.79 -18.84
C GLU A 9 1.57 -11.65 -18.81
N PHE A 10 2.15 -11.08 -17.76
CA PHE A 10 3.60 -10.91 -17.62
C PHE A 10 4.25 -12.12 -16.94
N GLY A 11 5.59 -12.22 -17.01
CA GLY A 11 6.34 -13.22 -16.24
C GLY A 11 6.12 -13.08 -14.74
N ILE A 12 6.22 -14.19 -14.00
CA ILE A 12 5.94 -14.21 -12.55
C ILE A 12 6.83 -13.24 -11.75
N GLU A 13 8.04 -13.00 -12.23
CA GLU A 13 9.02 -12.04 -11.72
C GLU A 13 8.65 -10.57 -11.97
N GLU A 14 7.65 -10.31 -12.82
CA GLU A 14 7.12 -8.98 -13.12
C GLU A 14 5.67 -8.80 -12.64
N GLN A 15 5.11 -9.84 -12.00
CA GLN A 15 3.82 -9.77 -11.35
C GLN A 15 3.96 -9.30 -9.90
N LEU A 16 3.00 -8.50 -9.45
CA LEU A 16 2.78 -8.30 -8.03
C LEU A 16 2.39 -9.64 -7.39
N PRO A 17 2.87 -9.95 -6.16
CA PRO A 17 2.64 -11.24 -5.52
C PRO A 17 1.16 -11.52 -5.33
N ARG A 18 0.74 -12.75 -5.63
CA ARG A 18 -0.65 -13.20 -5.44
C ARG A 18 -1.04 -13.19 -3.96
N ASP A 19 -0.13 -13.62 -3.11
CA ASP A 19 -0.17 -13.47 -1.67
C ASP A 19 1.17 -12.91 -1.16
N PHE A 20 1.13 -12.24 -0.02
CA PHE A 20 2.33 -11.82 0.68
C PHE A 20 2.11 -11.70 2.19
N LYS A 21 3.21 -11.83 2.93
CA LYS A 21 3.27 -11.64 4.38
C LYS A 21 4.51 -10.82 4.72
N ILE A 22 4.29 -9.57 5.13
CA ILE A 22 5.34 -8.58 5.41
C ILE A 22 5.41 -8.37 6.92
N ARG A 23 6.59 -8.59 7.49
CA ARG A 23 6.85 -8.27 8.88
C ARG A 23 7.16 -6.79 8.98
N VAL A 24 6.49 -6.13 9.91
CA VAL A 24 6.79 -4.77 10.32
C VAL A 24 7.28 -4.82 11.76
N ASN A 25 8.52 -4.40 12.01
CA ASN A 25 9.04 -4.33 13.37
C ASN A 25 9.68 -2.98 13.64
N GLN A 26 9.46 -2.48 14.85
CA GLN A 26 10.13 -1.31 15.37
C GLN A 26 11.32 -1.76 16.23
N ARG A 27 12.53 -1.30 15.89
CA ARG A 27 13.72 -1.52 16.74
C ARG A 27 13.86 -0.39 17.74
N GLY A 28 14.76 -0.53 18.73
CA GLY A 28 15.00 0.49 19.77
C GLY A 28 15.31 1.90 19.26
N SER A 29 15.65 2.07 17.98
CA SER A 29 15.82 3.37 17.32
C SER A 29 14.51 4.13 17.03
N GLY A 30 13.34 3.52 17.26
CA GLY A 30 12.03 4.09 16.89
C GLY A 30 11.73 4.08 15.39
N LYS A 31 12.58 3.44 14.58
CA LYS A 31 12.39 3.29 13.14
C LYS A 31 11.58 2.03 12.84
N SER A 32 10.72 2.09 11.85
CA SER A 32 10.00 0.93 11.31
C SER A 32 10.85 0.26 10.24
N TYR A 33 10.89 -1.08 10.25
CA TYR A 33 11.61 -1.89 9.27
C TYR A 33 10.63 -2.89 8.65
N LEU A 34 10.73 -3.09 7.35
CA LEU A 34 9.99 -4.12 6.63
C LEU A 34 10.87 -5.33 6.38
N GLN A 35 10.30 -6.53 6.57
CA GLN A 35 10.91 -7.77 6.12
C GLN A 35 9.93 -8.60 5.32
N TRP A 36 10.39 -9.16 4.21
CA TRP A 36 9.64 -10.15 3.45
C TRP A 36 10.45 -11.44 3.35
N LYS A 37 9.85 -12.56 3.77
CA LYS A 37 10.52 -13.87 3.87
C LYS A 37 11.86 -13.80 4.63
N GLY A 38 11.90 -12.98 5.68
CA GLY A 38 13.09 -12.77 6.53
C GLY A 38 14.12 -11.78 6.00
N VAL A 39 13.97 -11.27 4.78
CA VAL A 39 14.90 -10.32 4.14
C VAL A 39 14.38 -8.89 4.32
N PHE A 40 15.25 -7.96 4.70
CA PHE A 40 14.89 -6.54 4.77
C PHE A 40 14.59 -5.97 3.39
N ILE A 41 13.50 -5.23 3.28
CA ILE A 41 13.12 -4.53 2.05
C ILE A 41 12.91 -3.05 2.35
N GLY A 42 13.31 -2.20 1.40
CA GLY A 42 13.20 -0.74 1.54
C GLY A 42 14.15 -0.15 2.58
N GLU A 43 13.95 1.13 2.85
CA GLU A 43 14.72 1.87 3.84
C GLU A 43 13.96 1.94 5.18
N PRO A 44 14.67 2.00 6.32
CA PRO A 44 14.02 2.19 7.62
C PRO A 44 13.28 3.52 7.70
N LEU A 45 12.00 3.48 8.12
CA LEU A 45 11.11 4.64 8.11
C LEU A 45 10.96 5.31 9.48
N THR A 46 10.78 6.62 9.45
CA THR A 46 10.46 7.49 10.58
C THR A 46 9.24 8.36 10.26
N ASP A 47 8.63 8.95 11.28
CA ASP A 47 7.45 9.82 11.08
C ASP A 47 7.83 11.14 10.37
N ASN A 48 9.11 11.54 10.39
CA ASN A 48 9.64 12.74 9.72
C ASN A 48 8.96 14.07 10.11
N ILE A 49 8.34 14.10 11.29
CA ILE A 49 7.70 15.28 11.88
C ILE A 49 7.91 15.29 13.41
N ALA A 50 7.75 16.46 14.04
CA ALA A 50 7.89 16.62 15.49
C ALA A 50 6.80 15.89 16.28
N ASP A 51 5.54 16.02 15.86
CA ASP A 51 4.41 15.32 16.46
C ASP A 51 4.19 13.96 15.78
N ARG A 52 4.51 12.89 16.50
CA ARG A 52 4.57 11.52 15.96
C ARG A 52 3.18 11.00 15.64
N ASP A 53 2.77 11.14 14.39
CA ASP A 53 1.46 10.70 13.91
C ASP A 53 1.41 9.23 13.45
N GLY A 54 2.56 8.55 13.40
CA GLY A 54 2.70 7.15 12.99
C GLY A 54 2.96 6.96 11.50
N TYR A 55 3.27 8.01 10.74
CA TYR A 55 3.56 7.92 9.29
C TYR A 55 4.67 6.92 8.95
N ARG A 56 5.55 6.51 9.90
CA ARG A 56 6.52 5.42 9.68
C ARG A 56 5.92 4.06 9.28
N PHE A 57 4.60 3.88 9.43
CA PHE A 57 3.89 2.67 9.02
C PHE A 57 3.11 2.81 7.70
N HIS A 58 3.29 3.92 6.96
CA HIS A 58 2.49 4.23 5.77
C HIS A 58 2.63 3.22 4.62
N ASP A 59 3.72 2.45 4.56
CA ASP A 59 3.90 1.42 3.52
C ASP A 59 2.75 0.39 3.47
N VAL A 60 2.00 0.22 4.57
CA VAL A 60 0.77 -0.58 4.58
C VAL A 60 -0.25 -0.14 3.53
N PHE A 61 -0.29 1.13 3.16
CA PHE A 61 -1.20 1.65 2.13
C PHE A 61 -0.79 1.18 0.73
N HIS A 62 0.51 1.18 0.43
CA HIS A 62 1.05 0.64 -0.82
C HIS A 62 0.77 -0.87 -0.95
N PHE A 63 0.92 -1.61 0.15
CA PHE A 63 0.51 -3.02 0.20
C PHE A 63 -1.00 -3.20 0.04
N ALA A 64 -1.83 -2.31 0.60
CA ALA A 64 -3.28 -2.35 0.41
C ALA A 64 -3.64 -2.15 -1.07
N TYR A 65 -2.99 -1.22 -1.76
CA TYR A 65 -3.19 -1.00 -3.20
C TYR A 65 -2.74 -2.22 -4.01
N ALA A 66 -1.58 -2.81 -3.69
CA ALA A 66 -1.11 -4.03 -4.35
C ALA A 66 -2.09 -5.21 -4.19
N ALA A 67 -2.62 -5.43 -2.98
CA ALA A 67 -3.55 -6.52 -2.71
C ALA A 67 -4.96 -6.27 -3.28
N ILE A 68 -5.48 -5.05 -3.14
CA ILE A 68 -6.90 -4.75 -3.41
C ILE A 68 -7.12 -4.17 -4.79
N LEU A 69 -6.25 -3.28 -5.25
CA LEU A 69 -6.33 -2.63 -6.56
C LEU A 69 -5.54 -3.38 -7.63
N HIS A 70 -4.65 -4.28 -7.23
CA HIS A 70 -3.70 -4.99 -8.10
C HIS A 70 -2.71 -4.03 -8.75
N TRP A 71 -2.46 -2.90 -8.10
CA TRP A 71 -1.62 -1.83 -8.60
C TRP A 71 -0.83 -1.22 -7.45
N SER A 72 0.48 -1.08 -7.65
CA SER A 72 1.36 -0.27 -6.82
C SER A 72 2.75 -0.19 -7.49
N PRO A 73 3.05 0.86 -8.27
CA PRO A 73 4.41 1.12 -8.75
C PRO A 73 5.43 1.22 -7.61
N VAL A 74 5.04 1.69 -6.42
CA VAL A 74 5.89 1.71 -5.22
C VAL A 74 6.29 0.30 -4.81
N ILE A 75 5.32 -0.61 -4.64
CA ILE A 75 5.63 -2.00 -4.27
C ILE A 75 6.45 -2.67 -5.38
N ARG A 76 6.11 -2.48 -6.67
CA ARG A 76 6.91 -3.02 -7.78
C ARG A 76 8.37 -2.59 -7.69
N ALA A 77 8.63 -1.31 -7.42
CA ALA A 77 9.97 -0.76 -7.25
C ALA A 77 10.70 -1.29 -6.00
N LEU A 78 9.95 -1.44 -4.90
CA LEU A 78 10.43 -1.96 -3.62
C LEU A 78 10.93 -3.40 -3.77
N ILE A 79 10.13 -4.27 -4.42
CA ILE A 79 10.43 -5.70 -4.56
C ILE A 79 11.18 -6.05 -5.85
N LYS A 80 11.46 -5.07 -6.71
CA LYS A 80 12.14 -5.23 -8.01
C LYS A 80 11.34 -6.02 -9.06
N HIS A 81 10.01 -5.94 -9.03
CA HIS A 81 9.08 -6.60 -9.97
C HIS A 81 8.42 -5.59 -10.94
N LYS A 82 9.21 -4.67 -11.50
CA LYS A 82 8.73 -3.80 -12.58
C LYS A 82 8.62 -4.60 -13.88
N ARG A 83 7.65 -4.27 -14.73
CA ARG A 83 7.40 -4.93 -16.03
C ARG A 83 8.37 -4.46 -17.12
N LYS A 84 9.65 -4.71 -16.91
CA LYS A 84 10.78 -4.32 -17.78
C LYS A 84 10.84 -5.05 -19.11
N SER A 85 10.20 -6.21 -19.22
CA SER A 85 10.05 -6.94 -20.50
C SER A 85 9.28 -6.11 -21.54
N ASN A 86 8.45 -5.16 -21.08
CA ASN A 86 7.77 -4.19 -21.92
C ASN A 86 8.17 -2.76 -21.52
N PRO A 87 9.09 -2.10 -22.26
CA PRO A 87 9.58 -0.77 -21.91
C PRO A 87 8.49 0.29 -21.69
N LYS A 88 7.38 0.17 -22.42
CA LYS A 88 6.24 1.09 -22.28
C LYS A 88 5.59 0.98 -20.90
N TYR A 89 5.40 -0.24 -20.38
CA TYR A 89 4.85 -0.43 -19.04
C TYR A 89 5.85 -0.01 -17.95
N ASP A 90 7.14 -0.32 -18.11
CA ASP A 90 8.17 0.15 -17.16
C ASP A 90 8.15 1.68 -17.06
N GLU A 91 8.18 2.38 -18.19
CA GLU A 91 8.25 3.84 -18.23
C GLU A 91 6.95 4.52 -17.78
N GLU A 92 5.80 4.09 -18.30
CA GLU A 92 4.52 4.80 -18.11
C GLU A 92 3.79 4.39 -16.84
N GLN A 93 3.95 3.15 -16.35
CA GLN A 93 3.14 2.59 -15.27
C GLN A 93 3.92 2.22 -14.01
N ASP A 94 5.20 1.82 -14.12
CA ASP A 94 5.95 1.21 -13.00
C ASP A 94 7.09 2.09 -12.46
N SER A 95 7.44 3.15 -13.17
CA SER A 95 8.60 4.00 -12.87
C SER A 95 8.26 5.49 -12.79
N GLY A 96 9.25 6.27 -12.36
CA GLY A 96 9.22 7.74 -12.41
C GLY A 96 7.94 8.34 -11.83
N ARG A 97 7.13 8.92 -12.73
CA ARG A 97 5.92 9.67 -12.35
C ARG A 97 4.86 8.80 -11.67
N ALA A 98 4.72 7.52 -12.04
CA ALA A 98 3.74 6.63 -11.43
C ALA A 98 4.03 6.41 -9.93
N ILE A 99 5.30 6.21 -9.58
CA ILE A 99 5.76 6.10 -8.18
C ILE A 99 5.46 7.40 -7.43
N VAL A 100 5.84 8.55 -8.00
CA VAL A 100 5.62 9.87 -7.37
C VAL A 100 4.13 10.15 -7.14
N VAL A 101 3.27 9.76 -8.09
CA VAL A 101 1.82 9.90 -7.96
C VAL A 101 1.27 9.03 -6.83
N GLU A 102 1.68 7.77 -6.73
CA GLU A 102 1.23 6.88 -5.64
C GLU A 102 1.67 7.38 -4.26
N GLU A 103 2.94 7.79 -4.13
CA GLU A 103 3.50 8.39 -2.91
C GLU A 103 2.75 9.67 -2.52
N GLY A 104 2.58 10.59 -3.47
CA GLY A 104 1.87 11.85 -3.26
C GLY A 104 0.40 11.64 -2.89
N LEU A 105 -0.28 10.69 -3.55
CA LEU A 105 -1.65 10.30 -3.22
C LEU A 105 -1.74 9.75 -1.80
N THR A 106 -0.82 8.87 -1.42
CA THR A 106 -0.77 8.26 -0.08
C THR A 106 -0.57 9.32 1.00
N ALA A 107 0.38 10.24 0.80
CA ALA A 107 0.62 11.36 1.70
C ALA A 107 -0.60 12.29 1.82
N TRP A 108 -1.28 12.58 0.70
CA TRP A 108 -2.48 13.39 0.69
C TRP A 108 -3.66 12.71 1.42
N ILE A 109 -3.92 11.43 1.16
CA ILE A 109 -4.93 10.65 1.88
C ILE A 109 -4.60 10.63 3.38
N PHE A 110 -3.34 10.46 3.76
CA PHE A 110 -2.92 10.47 5.16
C PHE A 110 -3.20 11.80 5.85
N SER A 111 -2.96 12.92 5.18
CA SER A 111 -3.32 14.24 5.69
C SER A 111 -4.82 14.35 5.99
N ARG A 112 -5.68 13.89 5.07
CA ARG A 112 -7.14 13.82 5.27
C ARG A 112 -7.53 12.83 6.36
N ALA A 113 -6.87 11.68 6.43
CA ALA A 113 -7.15 10.65 7.41
C ALA A 113 -6.94 11.15 8.84
N LYS A 114 -5.94 12.00 9.08
CA LYS A 114 -5.74 12.63 10.41
C LYS A 114 -6.95 13.44 10.88
N GLU A 115 -7.57 14.19 9.98
CA GLU A 115 -8.78 14.98 10.25
C GLU A 115 -10.02 14.07 10.47
N LEU A 116 -9.94 12.82 10.02
CA LEU A 116 -11.02 11.82 10.04
C LEU A 116 -10.74 10.68 11.04
N ASN A 117 -9.89 10.91 12.04
CA ASN A 117 -9.47 9.91 13.03
C ASN A 117 -9.01 8.58 12.39
N PHE A 118 -8.20 8.67 11.35
CA PHE A 118 -7.70 7.54 10.56
C PHE A 118 -8.81 6.58 10.07
N PHE A 119 -9.97 7.13 9.70
CA PHE A 119 -11.15 6.38 9.27
C PHE A 119 -11.62 5.33 10.29
N GLU A 120 -11.36 5.55 11.59
CA GLU A 120 -11.90 4.72 12.65
C GLU A 120 -13.44 4.75 12.62
N GLU A 121 -14.06 3.57 12.70
CA GLU A 121 -15.53 3.36 12.65
C GLU A 121 -16.24 3.89 11.38
N GLN A 122 -15.50 4.24 10.34
CA GLN A 122 -16.09 4.68 9.07
C GLN A 122 -16.30 3.49 8.12
N GLU A 123 -17.51 3.38 7.58
CA GLU A 123 -17.85 2.37 6.57
C GLU A 123 -17.74 2.90 5.13
N LYS A 124 -17.56 4.21 4.96
CA LYS A 124 -17.55 4.88 3.64
C LYS A 124 -16.49 5.95 3.59
N VAL A 125 -15.93 6.15 2.41
CA VAL A 125 -15.06 7.28 2.09
C VAL A 125 -15.88 8.33 1.35
N SER A 126 -15.68 9.61 1.67
CA SER A 126 -16.46 10.68 1.04
C SER A 126 -16.26 10.69 -0.48
N LEU A 127 -17.33 10.98 -1.23
CA LEU A 127 -17.26 11.05 -2.69
C LEU A 127 -16.24 12.11 -3.17
N GLY A 128 -16.04 13.19 -2.41
CA GLY A 128 -15.02 14.19 -2.70
C GLY A 128 -13.61 13.60 -2.70
N ILE A 129 -13.28 12.80 -1.68
CA ILE A 129 -11.98 12.11 -1.60
C ILE A 129 -11.83 11.14 -2.78
N LEU A 130 -12.86 10.34 -3.07
CA LEU A 130 -12.84 9.36 -4.16
C LEU A 130 -12.69 10.02 -5.55
N LYS A 131 -13.29 11.18 -5.78
CA LYS A 131 -13.14 11.94 -7.02
C LYS A 131 -11.71 12.47 -7.19
N THR A 132 -11.16 13.08 -6.15
CA THR A 132 -9.77 13.56 -6.19
C THR A 132 -8.79 12.42 -6.43
N ILE A 133 -9.01 11.23 -5.85
CA ILE A 133 -8.21 10.04 -6.17
C ILE A 133 -8.24 9.73 -7.66
N GLY A 134 -9.42 9.76 -8.28
CA GLY A 134 -9.58 9.58 -9.72
C GLY A 134 -8.78 10.59 -10.56
N GLU A 135 -8.67 11.83 -10.09
CA GLU A 135 -7.85 12.86 -10.74
C GLU A 135 -6.34 12.56 -10.62
N PHE A 136 -5.87 12.10 -9.45
CA PHE A 136 -4.47 11.69 -9.24
C PHE A 136 -4.04 10.56 -10.16
N VAL A 137 -4.91 9.55 -10.32
CA VAL A 137 -4.56 8.32 -11.04
C VAL A 137 -4.96 8.32 -12.52
N SER A 138 -5.49 9.43 -13.02
CA SER A 138 -5.84 9.61 -14.42
C SER A 138 -4.62 9.37 -15.33
N GLY A 139 -4.80 8.51 -16.35
CA GLY A 139 -3.75 8.07 -17.27
C GLY A 139 -2.93 6.87 -16.81
N TYR A 140 -3.21 6.30 -15.63
CA TYR A 140 -2.60 5.05 -15.18
C TYR A 140 -3.61 3.90 -15.24
N GLU A 141 -3.14 2.67 -15.35
CA GLU A 141 -4.00 1.49 -15.48
C GLU A 141 -5.02 1.33 -14.33
N VAL A 142 -4.65 1.78 -13.13
CA VAL A 142 -5.50 1.77 -11.93
C VAL A 142 -6.71 2.72 -12.03
N GLU A 143 -6.74 3.65 -13.00
CA GLU A 143 -7.93 4.47 -13.28
C GLU A 143 -9.16 3.60 -13.64
N LYS A 144 -8.92 2.39 -14.15
CA LYS A 144 -9.97 1.42 -14.49
C LYS A 144 -10.62 0.81 -13.24
N CYS A 145 -10.01 0.95 -12.07
CA CYS A 145 -10.59 0.46 -10.83
C CYS A 145 -11.83 1.28 -10.44
N PRO A 146 -12.99 0.66 -10.19
CA PRO A 146 -14.16 1.37 -9.71
C PRO A 146 -13.87 2.02 -8.35
N LEU A 147 -14.51 3.16 -8.07
CA LEU A 147 -14.34 3.90 -6.82
C LEU A 147 -14.57 3.04 -5.56
N LYS A 148 -15.44 2.01 -5.64
CA LYS A 148 -15.68 1.07 -4.55
C LYS A 148 -14.44 0.24 -4.17
N LEU A 149 -13.57 -0.09 -5.13
CA LEU A 149 -12.30 -0.76 -4.82
C LEU A 149 -11.33 0.19 -4.13
N TRP A 150 -11.30 1.47 -4.53
CA TRP A 150 -10.53 2.50 -3.84
C TRP A 150 -11.01 2.72 -2.41
N GLU A 151 -12.33 2.85 -2.20
CA GLU A 151 -12.93 2.92 -0.87
C GLU A 151 -12.51 1.74 0.01
N LYS A 152 -12.61 0.51 -0.53
CA LYS A 152 -12.16 -0.70 0.16
C LYS A 152 -10.66 -0.67 0.48
N ALA A 153 -9.81 -0.28 -0.47
CA ALA A 153 -8.36 -0.23 -0.26
C ALA A 153 -7.96 0.77 0.83
N ILE A 154 -8.65 1.90 0.90
CA ILE A 154 -8.46 2.90 1.95
C ILE A 154 -8.91 2.35 3.30
N LEU A 155 -10.17 1.91 3.42
CA LEU A 155 -10.72 1.50 4.71
C LEU A 155 -9.99 0.29 5.30
N ASP A 156 -9.69 -0.72 4.49
CA ASP A 156 -8.95 -1.91 4.93
C ASP A 156 -7.49 -1.56 5.25
N GLY A 157 -6.84 -0.74 4.42
CA GLY A 157 -5.48 -0.27 4.66
C GLY A 157 -5.37 0.51 5.98
N TYR A 158 -6.33 1.39 6.27
CA TYR A 158 -6.38 2.12 7.53
C TYR A 158 -6.72 1.23 8.73
N ALA A 159 -7.54 0.19 8.55
CA ALA A 159 -7.78 -0.79 9.62
C ALA A 159 -6.48 -1.50 10.04
N VAL A 160 -5.66 -1.93 9.07
CA VAL A 160 -4.35 -2.53 9.34
C VAL A 160 -3.36 -1.50 9.88
N PHE A 161 -3.35 -0.28 9.35
CA PHE A 161 -2.51 0.82 9.86
C PHE A 161 -2.76 1.10 11.35
N ARG A 162 -4.03 1.19 11.77
CA ARG A 162 -4.37 1.42 13.18
C ARG A 162 -3.83 0.31 14.09
N GLN A 163 -3.91 -0.94 13.65
CA GLN A 163 -3.34 -2.09 14.38
C GLN A 163 -1.81 -2.06 14.43
N LEU A 164 -1.13 -1.73 13.32
CA LEU A 164 0.32 -1.55 13.30
C LEU A 164 0.76 -0.43 14.23
N LYS A 165 0.06 0.70 14.21
CA LYS A 165 0.32 1.86 15.07
C LYS A 165 0.11 1.51 16.54
N LEU A 166 -0.98 0.82 16.89
CA LEU A 166 -1.27 0.40 18.25
C LEU A 166 -0.18 -0.53 18.82
N ASN A 167 0.24 -1.51 18.01
CA ASN A 167 1.15 -2.57 18.45
C ASN A 167 2.63 -2.30 18.11
N GLN A 168 2.95 -1.13 17.55
CA GLN A 168 4.29 -0.74 17.11
C GLN A 168 4.95 -1.76 16.17
N GLY A 169 4.13 -2.43 15.34
CA GLY A 169 4.54 -3.53 14.48
C GLY A 169 3.49 -4.61 14.36
N GLY A 170 3.82 -5.64 13.59
CA GLY A 170 2.93 -6.73 13.24
C GLY A 170 3.28 -7.38 11.91
N TRP A 171 2.35 -8.18 11.42
CA TRP A 171 2.38 -8.75 10.10
C TRP A 171 1.28 -8.11 9.26
N ILE A 172 1.65 -7.66 8.06
CA ILE A 172 0.72 -7.28 6.99
C ILE A 172 0.55 -8.51 6.10
N ILE A 173 -0.68 -8.99 5.92
CA ILE A 173 -0.99 -10.13 5.07
C ILE A 173 -1.89 -9.64 3.94
N GLY A 174 -1.42 -9.77 2.70
CA GLY A 174 -2.18 -9.41 1.50
C GLY A 174 -2.54 -10.63 0.68
N ASP A 175 -3.75 -10.60 0.12
CA ASP A 175 -4.29 -11.63 -0.77
C ASP A 175 -4.97 -10.93 -1.96
N ARG A 176 -4.39 -11.08 -3.15
CA ARG A 176 -4.90 -10.49 -4.39
C ARG A 176 -6.16 -11.17 -4.89
N GLU A 177 -6.31 -12.48 -4.70
CA GLU A 177 -7.49 -13.22 -5.16
C GLU A 177 -8.73 -12.76 -4.39
N GLN A 178 -8.61 -12.61 -3.08
CA GLN A 178 -9.66 -12.12 -2.20
C GLN A 178 -9.77 -10.59 -2.19
N ARG A 179 -8.83 -9.88 -2.82
CA ARG A 179 -8.65 -8.41 -2.70
C ARG A 179 -8.73 -8.00 -1.23
N ALA A 180 -7.85 -8.54 -0.42
CA ALA A 180 -7.87 -8.35 1.03
C ALA A 180 -6.49 -8.01 1.57
N ILE A 181 -6.49 -7.18 2.62
CA ILE A 181 -5.31 -6.92 3.46
C ILE A 181 -5.73 -7.07 4.93
N THR A 182 -4.92 -7.75 5.72
CA THR A 182 -5.22 -8.04 7.13
C THR A 182 -3.99 -7.88 8.01
N TYR A 183 -4.24 -7.66 9.30
CA TYR A 183 -3.23 -7.55 10.34
C TYR A 183 -3.11 -8.87 11.12
N MET A 184 -1.90 -9.21 11.54
CA MET A 184 -1.67 -10.24 12.56
C MET A 184 -0.58 -9.76 13.54
N PRO A 185 -0.72 -9.97 14.86
CA PRO A 185 0.30 -9.56 15.82
C PRO A 185 1.61 -10.33 15.63
N LEU A 186 2.73 -9.72 16.03
CA LEU A 186 3.99 -10.45 16.15
C LEU A 186 3.88 -11.49 17.27
N GLU A 187 4.58 -12.60 17.10
CA GLU A 187 4.73 -13.62 18.11
C GLU A 187 5.30 -12.99 19.39
N SER A 188 4.72 -13.30 20.56
CA SER A 188 5.28 -12.84 21.84
C SER A 188 6.70 -13.40 21.98
N GLU A 189 7.66 -12.52 22.27
CA GLU A 189 9.00 -12.95 22.65
C GLU A 189 8.87 -13.81 23.92
N LYS A 190 9.34 -15.07 23.84
CA LYS A 190 9.40 -15.97 24.99
C LYS A 190 10.51 -15.57 25.95
#